data_AF-A0A517Z9A3-F1
#
_entry.id   AF-A0A517Z9A3-F1
#
_cell.length_a   1.000
_cell.length_b   1.000
_cell.length_c   1.000
_cell.angle_alpha   90.00
_cell.angle_beta   90.00
_cell.angle_gamma   90.00
#
_symmetry.space_group_name_H-M   'P 1'
#
loop_
_entity.id
_entity.type
_entity.pdbx_description
1 polymer ?
#
loop_
_entity_poly.entity_id
_entity_poly.type
_entity_poly.pdbx_seq_one_letter_code
_entity_poly.pdbx_strand_id
1 'polypeptide(L)'
;MLRTIFFSMGLATLLWGLPLFFVDKMTLNQRGESASERPGVIQTVSARNGDGILEVNPPVWLAYTLVTAGSLTMLYSVALPRR
;
A
#
# COMPACT_ATOMS: atom_id res chain seq x y z
N MET A 1 -24.41 4.39 10.00
CA MET A 1 -22.99 4.52 10.42
C MET A 1 -22.09 3.56 9.64
N LEU A 2 -22.40 2.26 9.58
CA LEU A 2 -21.64 1.25 8.81
C LEU A 2 -21.35 1.64 7.34
N ARG A 3 -22.33 2.15 6.59
CA ARG A 3 -22.12 2.60 5.19
C ARG A 3 -21.01 3.67 5.10
N THR A 4 -21.04 4.67 5.99
CA THR A 4 -20.02 5.72 6.03
C THR A 4 -18.63 5.16 6.32
N ILE A 5 -18.53 4.17 7.21
CA ILE A 5 -17.25 3.51 7.56
C ILE A 5 -16.68 2.77 6.35
N PHE A 6 -17.50 1.97 5.64
CA PHE A 6 -17.04 1.30 4.42
C PHE A 6 -16.62 2.28 3.33
N PHE A 7 -17.33 3.40 3.20
CA PHE A 7 -16.97 4.44 2.25
C PHE A 7 -15.64 5.10 2.59
N SER A 8 -15.43 5.53 3.85
CA SER A 8 -14.18 6.16 4.27
C SER A 8 -13.00 5.19 4.22
N MET A 9 -13.22 3.92 4.58
CA MET A 9 -12.19 2.88 4.51
C MET A 9 -11.76 2.63 3.06
N GLY A 10 -12.73 2.45 2.15
CA GLY A 10 -12.45 2.28 0.73
C GLY A 10 -11.76 3.51 0.12
N LEU A 11 -12.14 4.72 0.53
CA LEU A 11 -11.51 5.98 0.09
C LEU A 11 -10.04 6.05 0.53
N ALA A 12 -9.77 5.71 1.80
CA ALA A 12 -8.42 5.71 2.34
C ALA A 12 -7.52 4.70 1.59
N THR A 13 -8.03 3.49 1.33
CA THR A 13 -7.29 2.48 0.55
C THR A 13 -7.03 2.94 -0.88
N LEU A 14 -8.01 3.59 -1.52
CA LEU A 14 -7.85 4.15 -2.87
C LEU A 14 -6.79 5.25 -2.91
N LEU A 15 -6.78 6.15 -1.92
CA LEU A 15 -5.81 7.23 -1.80
C LEU A 15 -4.38 6.72 -1.57
N TRP A 16 -4.20 5.56 -0.95
CA TRP A 16 -2.90 4.90 -0.86
C TRP A 16 -2.53 4.12 -2.13
N GLY A 17 -3.53 3.53 -2.82
CA GLY A 17 -3.33 2.78 -4.06
C GLY A 17 -2.97 3.63 -5.27
N LEU A 18 -3.65 4.77 -5.45
CA LEU A 18 -3.49 5.65 -6.62
C LEU A 18 -2.05 6.17 -6.83
N PRO A 19 -1.35 6.67 -5.79
CA PRO A 19 0.03 7.15 -5.93
C PRO A 19 1.00 6.06 -6.40
N LEU A 20 0.75 4.79 -6.07
CA LEU A 20 1.62 3.68 -6.44
C LEU A 20 1.70 3.44 -7.96
N PHE A 21 0.73 3.93 -8.74
CA PHE A 21 0.82 3.90 -10.21
C PHE A 21 1.87 4.87 -10.77
N PHE A 22 2.23 5.90 -10.00
CA PHE A 22 3.18 6.93 -10.41
C PHE A 22 4.54 6.80 -9.70
N VAL A 23 4.65 5.91 -8.71
CA VAL A 23 5.88 5.71 -7.93
C VAL A 23 6.56 4.44 -8.42
N ASP A 24 7.58 4.62 -9.28
CA ASP A 24 8.41 3.51 -9.77
C ASP A 24 9.41 3.02 -8.71
N LYS A 25 9.92 3.92 -7.85
CA LYS A 25 10.93 3.61 -6.85
C LYS A 25 10.72 4.38 -5.56
N MET A 26 10.78 3.67 -4.44
CA MET A 26 10.83 4.28 -3.10
C MET A 26 12.22 4.04 -2.50
N THR A 27 12.97 5.12 -2.26
CA THR A 27 14.28 5.04 -1.61
C THR A 27 14.15 5.42 -0.14
N LEU A 28 14.46 4.49 0.77
CA LEU A 28 14.56 4.80 2.19
C LEU A 28 16.02 5.06 2.56
N ASN A 29 16.27 6.24 3.13
CA ASN A 29 17.57 6.60 3.66
C ASN A 29 17.74 5.97 5.06
N GLN A 30 18.32 4.77 5.09
CA GLN A 30 18.59 4.03 6.32
C GLN A 30 20.04 4.19 6.74
N ARG A 31 20.39 5.41 7.17
CA ARG A 31 21.71 5.67 7.75
C ARG A 31 21.77 5.04 9.15
N GLY A 32 22.25 3.80 9.24
CA GLY A 32 22.65 3.16 10.51
C GLY A 32 21.76 2.02 11.04
N GLU A 33 20.74 1.56 10.30
CA GLU A 33 19.85 0.50 10.78
C GLU A 33 20.31 -0.89 10.30
N SER A 34 20.69 -1.76 11.25
CA SER A 34 21.19 -3.10 10.99
C SER A 34 20.09 -4.01 10.44
N ALA A 35 20.38 -4.74 9.37
CA ALA A 35 19.43 -5.54 8.59
C ALA A 35 18.71 -6.68 9.35
N SER A 36 19.06 -6.95 10.62
CA SER A 36 18.57 -8.10 11.39
C SER A 36 17.22 -7.90 12.08
N GLU A 37 16.63 -6.69 12.08
CA GLU A 37 15.35 -6.40 12.76
C GLU A 37 14.17 -6.19 11.80
N ARG A 38 14.29 -6.63 10.54
CA ARG A 38 13.28 -6.31 9.52
C ARG A 38 12.13 -7.32 9.50
N PRO A 39 10.86 -6.87 9.46
CA PRO A 39 9.72 -7.74 9.21
C PRO A 39 9.82 -8.34 7.80
N GLY A 40 9.68 -9.66 7.68
CA GLY A 40 9.98 -10.44 6.46
C GLY A 40 9.27 -9.96 5.19
N VAL A 41 8.14 -9.27 5.31
CA VAL A 41 7.43 -8.68 4.16
C VAL A 41 8.28 -7.63 3.45
N ILE A 42 8.98 -6.75 4.19
CA ILE A 42 9.82 -5.69 3.61
C ILE A 42 10.99 -6.28 2.84
N GLN A 43 11.53 -7.41 3.31
CA GLN A 43 12.69 -8.06 2.71
C GLN A 43 12.41 -8.62 1.31
N THR A 44 11.16 -9.03 1.04
CA THR A 44 10.76 -9.59 -0.28
C THR A 44 10.64 -8.54 -1.39
N VAL A 45 10.54 -7.27 -1.03
CA VAL A 45 10.27 -6.15 -1.95
C VAL A 45 11.42 -5.14 -2.02
N SER A 46 12.45 -5.32 -1.18
CA SER A 46 13.60 -4.43 -1.08
C SER A 46 14.85 -5.05 -1.70
N ALA A 47 15.49 -4.35 -2.62
CA ALA A 47 16.84 -4.65 -3.06
C ALA A 47 17.82 -3.66 -2.41
N ARG A 48 18.94 -4.17 -1.88
CA ARG A 48 19.98 -3.32 -1.30
C ARG A 48 20.87 -2.80 -2.43
N ASN A 49 21.00 -1.49 -2.57
CA ASN A 49 22.06 -0.90 -3.38
C ASN A 49 23.33 -0.76 -2.50
N GLY A 50 24.51 -0.83 -3.11
CA GLY A 50 25.82 -0.96 -2.43
C GLY A 50 26.13 0.10 -1.38
N ASP A 51 25.43 1.23 -1.41
CA ASP A 51 25.62 2.40 -0.52
C ASP A 51 24.72 2.42 0.72
N GLY A 52 24.01 1.33 1.04
CA GLY A 52 23.14 1.26 2.22
C GLY A 52 21.78 1.95 2.05
N ILE A 53 21.45 2.36 0.82
CA ILE A 53 20.12 2.85 0.45
C ILE A 53 19.23 1.63 0.18
N LEU A 54 18.07 1.58 0.85
CA LEU A 54 17.07 0.56 0.62
C LEU A 54 16.16 1.01 -0.53
N GLU A 55 16.27 0.36 -1.68
CA GLU A 55 15.38 0.56 -2.82
C GLU A 55 14.21 -0.42 -2.71
N VAL A 56 13.01 0.10 -2.42
CA VAL A 56 11.76 -0.66 -2.49
C VAL A 56 11.13 -0.36 -3.84
N ASN A 57 11.08 -1.38 -4.68
CA ASN A 57 10.34 -1.33 -5.94
C ASN A 57 8.96 -1.92 -5.67
N PRO A 58 7.90 -1.10 -5.54
CA PRO A 58 6.58 -1.63 -5.31
C PRO A 58 6.22 -2.57 -6.49
N PRO A 59 5.71 -3.79 -6.21
CA PRO A 59 5.34 -4.71 -7.25
C PRO A 59 4.16 -4.15 -8.04
N VAL A 60 4.16 -4.35 -9.35
CA VAL A 60 3.13 -3.83 -10.25
C VAL A 60 1.71 -4.21 -9.78
N TRP A 61 1.52 -5.43 -9.27
CA TRP A 61 0.24 -5.92 -8.78
C TRP A 61 -0.29 -5.16 -7.54
N LEU A 62 0.58 -4.51 -6.76
CA LEU A 62 0.21 -3.87 -5.49
C LEU A 62 -0.70 -2.66 -5.72
N ALA A 63 -0.41 -1.84 -6.73
CA ALA A 63 -1.27 -0.70 -7.09
C ALA A 63 -2.67 -1.17 -7.53
N TYR A 64 -2.73 -2.20 -8.39
CA TYR A 64 -3.99 -2.76 -8.86
C TYR A 64 -4.81 -3.40 -7.73
N THR A 65 -4.18 -4.13 -6.81
CA THR A 65 -4.90 -4.77 -5.70
C THR A 65 -5.47 -3.72 -4.74
N LEU A 66 -4.70 -2.67 -4.37
CA LEU A 66 -5.21 -1.62 -3.49
C LEU A 66 -6.38 -0.85 -4.12
N VAL A 67 -6.26 -0.46 -5.38
CA VAL A 67 -7.33 0.28 -6.06
C VAL A 67 -8.58 -0.57 -6.24
N THR A 68 -8.43 -1.85 -6.60
CA THR A 68 -9.56 -2.77 -6.74
C THR A 68 -10.22 -3.03 -5.38
N ALA A 69 -9.43 -3.30 -4.33
CA ALA A 69 -9.94 -3.54 -2.99
C ALA A 69 -10.64 -2.30 -2.41
N GLY A 70 -10.06 -1.10 -2.58
CA GLY A 70 -10.67 0.16 -2.15
C GLY A 70 -11.99 0.44 -2.87
N SER A 71 -12.04 0.20 -4.18
CA SER A 71 -13.26 0.37 -4.99
C SER A 71 -14.36 -0.62 -4.60
N LEU A 72 -14.01 -1.90 -4.37
CA LEU A 72 -14.96 -2.91 -3.87
C LEU A 72 -15.48 -2.53 -2.49
N THR A 73 -14.61 -2.08 -1.59
CA THR A 73 -14.99 -1.67 -0.22
C THR A 73 -15.96 -0.48 -0.26
N MET A 74 -15.72 0.50 -1.15
CA MET A 74 -16.67 1.57 -1.41
C MET A 74 -17.99 1.05 -1.97
N LEU A 75 -17.97 0.10 -2.90
CA LEU A 75 -19.19 -0.47 -3.48
C LEU A 75 -20.06 -1.14 -2.40
N TYR A 76 -19.44 -1.80 -1.42
CA TYR A 76 -20.15 -2.35 -0.26
C TYR A 76 -20.88 -1.28 0.56
N SER A 77 -20.35 -0.05 0.64
CA SER A 77 -21.08 1.04 1.30
C SER A 77 -22.44 1.32 0.64
N VAL A 78 -22.54 1.11 -0.68
CA VAL A 78 -23.79 1.29 -1.44
C VAL A 78 -24.67 0.05 -1.31
N ALA A 79 -24.08 -1.14 -1.43
CA ALA A 79 -24.78 -2.43 -1.40
C ALA A 79 -25.37 -2.79 -0.01
N LEU A 80 -24.84 -2.24 1.08
CA LEU A 80 -25.39 -2.51 2.41
C LEU A 80 -26.83 -2.00 2.55
N PRO A 81 -27.79 -2.87 2.95
CA PRO A 81 -29.18 -2.48 3.17
C PRO A 81 -29.31 -1.48 4.32
N ARG A 82 -30.33 -0.63 4.23
CA ARG A 82 -30.59 0.45 5.19
C ARG A 82 -31.25 0.00 6.50
N ARG A 83 -31.56 -1.28 6.65
CA ARG A 83 -32.28 -1.86 7.80
C ARG A 83 -31.39 -2.83 8.55
#